data_AF-A0A8T5R5T1-F1
#
_entry.id   AF-A0A8T5R5T1-F1
#
_cell.length_a   1.000
_cell.length_b   1.000
_cell.length_c   1.000
_cell.angle_alpha   90.00
_cell.angle_beta   90.00
_cell.angle_gamma   90.00
#
_symmetry.space_group_name_H-M   'P 1'
#
loop_
_entity.id
_entity.type
_entity.pdbx_description
1 polymer ?
#
loop_
_entity_poly.entity_id
_entity_poly.type
_entity_poly.pdbx_seq_one_letter_code
_entity_poly.pdbx_strand_id
1 'polypeptide(L)'
;MATQTEPAADPKTWIKRYPDVPAADSREIIELRQLPLVGATRAQLFWLLGVRKLADIAALDETEFRSDPRVAAYPDGSIVDAFPLIQGYAKAITENRALVYGADPALESVEGPLVYFDLEFNAGVHEIFLWGLKRSGDVPVEQWFSHRREDQRADRERFITLVEEEDPLFVAYGSLASDEVAIREAARSHDLEGSWLRKMRFLDLLKRFIFTESPETQRVYLPVRKLKCEHVAVFFGYKKPRSIDVRDGYHALKLYQRYKRRPEPSIRDRLCRYNAEDLYQTELIFEGLKELFRQEE
;
A
#
# COMPACT_ATOMS: atom_id res chain seq x y z
N MET A 1 5.92 5.19 46.00
CA MET A 1 6.50 3.95 45.44
C MET A 1 6.05 3.87 44.00
N ALA A 2 6.96 4.04 43.03
CA ALA A 2 6.63 3.83 41.63
C ALA A 2 6.47 2.31 41.43
N THR A 3 5.25 1.86 41.15
CA THR A 3 5.00 0.52 40.65
C THR A 3 5.80 0.36 39.37
N GLN A 4 6.80 -0.51 39.39
CA GLN A 4 7.42 -1.00 38.15
C GLN A 4 6.32 -1.71 37.39
N THR A 5 5.76 -1.04 36.38
CA THR A 5 4.89 -1.67 35.41
C THR A 5 5.73 -2.73 34.70
N GLU A 6 5.39 -4.00 34.89
CA GLU A 6 5.96 -5.07 34.09
C GLU A 6 5.83 -4.69 32.61
N PRO A 7 6.88 -4.89 31.80
CA PRO A 7 6.80 -4.61 30.37
C PRO A 7 5.63 -5.40 29.79
N ALA A 8 4.78 -4.72 29.02
CA ALA A 8 3.66 -5.37 28.34
C ALA A 8 4.18 -6.60 27.59
N ALA A 9 3.66 -7.78 27.95
CA ALA A 9 4.13 -9.04 27.38
C ALA A 9 3.99 -9.00 25.85
N ASP A 10 5.00 -9.38 25.08
CA ASP A 10 4.88 -9.44 23.62
C ASP A 10 3.74 -10.40 23.19
N PRO A 11 2.88 -10.05 22.22
CA PRO A 11 1.80 -10.92 21.75
C PRO A 11 2.22 -12.36 21.41
N LYS A 12 3.43 -12.58 20.86
CA LYS A 12 3.91 -13.95 20.56
C LYS A 12 4.23 -14.75 21.81
N THR A 13 4.59 -14.09 22.90
CA THR A 13 4.80 -14.75 24.19
C THR A 13 3.47 -14.99 24.90
N TRP A 14 2.52 -14.07 24.77
CA TRP A 14 1.17 -14.20 25.31
C TRP A 14 0.45 -15.44 24.76
N ILE A 15 0.50 -15.68 23.44
CA ILE A 15 -0.22 -16.81 22.84
C ILE A 15 0.29 -18.18 23.32
N LYS A 16 1.55 -18.28 23.75
CA LYS A 16 2.13 -19.53 24.28
C LYS A 16 1.47 -20.01 25.57
N ARG A 17 0.67 -19.17 26.24
CA ARG A 17 -0.14 -19.54 27.40
C ARG A 17 -1.32 -20.46 27.04
N TYR A 18 -1.63 -20.58 25.75
CA TYR A 18 -2.75 -21.38 25.23
C TYR A 18 -2.22 -22.52 24.36
N PRO A 19 -1.83 -23.67 24.94
CA PRO A 19 -1.17 -24.76 24.21
C PRO A 19 -2.07 -25.44 23.17
N ASP A 20 -3.39 -25.31 23.31
CA ASP A 20 -4.38 -25.90 22.39
C ASP A 20 -4.59 -25.07 21.11
N VAL A 21 -3.98 -23.88 21.03
CA VAL A 21 -4.07 -23.03 19.84
C VAL A 21 -3.16 -23.58 18.75
N PRO A 22 -3.66 -23.82 17.51
CA PRO A 22 -2.85 -24.34 16.42
C PRO A 22 -1.62 -23.48 16.13
N ALA A 23 -0.59 -24.14 15.62
CA ALA A 23 0.63 -23.47 15.17
C ALA A 23 0.34 -22.43 14.08
N ALA A 24 1.19 -21.41 13.98
CA ALA A 24 1.01 -20.28 13.07
C ALA A 24 0.97 -20.66 11.57
N ASP A 25 1.50 -21.83 11.23
CA ASP A 25 1.58 -22.44 9.91
C ASP A 25 0.55 -23.55 9.68
N SER A 26 -0.33 -23.81 10.65
CA SER A 26 -1.49 -24.68 10.44
C SER A 26 -2.45 -24.09 9.40
N ARG A 27 -3.21 -24.96 8.74
CA ARG A 27 -4.12 -24.59 7.63
C ARG A 27 -5.17 -23.58 8.11
N GLU A 28 -5.74 -23.81 9.28
CA GLU A 28 -6.78 -23.01 9.91
C GLU A 28 -6.28 -21.59 10.20
N ILE A 29 -5.05 -21.47 10.70
CA ILE A 29 -4.44 -20.16 10.96
C ILE A 29 -4.06 -19.46 9.66
N ILE A 30 -3.56 -20.19 8.67
CA ILE A 30 -3.25 -19.62 7.33
C ILE A 30 -4.49 -19.02 6.68
N GLU A 31 -5.67 -19.63 6.84
CA GLU A 31 -6.92 -19.10 6.29
C GLU A 31 -7.28 -17.74 6.90
N LEU A 32 -7.26 -17.62 8.22
CA LEU A 32 -7.55 -16.35 8.91
C LEU A 32 -6.54 -15.26 8.59
N ARG A 33 -5.27 -15.63 8.35
CA ARG A 33 -4.20 -14.71 7.92
C ARG A 33 -4.39 -14.14 6.51
N GLN A 34 -5.41 -14.57 5.78
CA GLN A 34 -5.74 -13.98 4.47
C GLN A 34 -6.46 -12.64 4.58
N LEU A 35 -6.87 -12.22 5.79
CA LEU A 35 -7.40 -10.89 6.01
C LEU A 35 -6.28 -9.85 6.14
N PRO A 36 -6.47 -8.65 5.57
CA PRO A 36 -5.68 -7.49 5.95
C PRO A 36 -5.65 -7.34 7.48
N LEU A 37 -4.53 -6.87 8.02
CA LEU A 37 -4.29 -6.67 9.47
C LEU A 37 -4.24 -7.94 10.34
N VAL A 38 -4.47 -9.13 9.80
CA VAL A 38 -4.47 -10.37 10.59
C VAL A 38 -3.14 -11.11 10.44
N GLY A 39 -2.18 -10.76 11.30
CA GLY A 39 -0.94 -11.52 11.48
C GLY A 39 -1.17 -12.86 12.19
N ALA A 40 -0.12 -13.69 12.30
CA ALA A 40 -0.20 -15.01 12.92
C ALA A 40 -0.81 -14.99 14.33
N THR A 41 -0.34 -14.09 15.21
CA THR A 41 -0.82 -14.00 16.58
C THR A 41 -2.30 -13.57 16.65
N ARG A 42 -2.73 -12.64 15.79
CA ARG A 42 -4.13 -12.20 15.74
C ARG A 42 -5.05 -13.32 15.23
N ALA A 43 -4.61 -14.06 14.20
CA ALA A 43 -5.33 -15.25 13.73
C ALA A 43 -5.46 -16.32 14.83
N GLN A 44 -4.40 -16.53 15.61
CA GLN A 44 -4.40 -17.44 16.75
C GLN A 44 -5.34 -16.98 17.87
N LEU A 45 -5.39 -15.67 18.16
CA LEU A 45 -6.39 -15.10 19.07
C LEU A 45 -7.81 -15.35 18.55
N PHE A 46 -8.11 -15.03 17.28
CA PHE A 46 -9.43 -15.31 16.71
C PHE A 46 -9.80 -16.79 16.84
N TRP A 47 -8.86 -17.69 16.53
CA TRP A 47 -9.07 -19.11 16.73
C TRP A 47 -9.36 -19.46 18.19
N LEU A 48 -8.64 -18.89 19.15
CA LEU A 48 -8.92 -19.06 20.57
C LEU A 48 -10.34 -18.60 20.94
N LEU A 49 -10.85 -17.54 20.30
CA LEU A 49 -12.21 -17.02 20.47
C LEU A 49 -13.29 -17.87 19.80
N GLY A 50 -12.94 -19.00 19.16
CA GLY A 50 -13.90 -19.87 18.47
C GLY A 50 -14.13 -19.52 17.01
N VAL A 51 -13.46 -18.50 16.47
CA VAL A 51 -13.51 -18.15 15.04
C VAL A 51 -12.77 -19.23 14.24
N ARG A 52 -13.40 -19.78 13.20
CA ARG A 52 -12.81 -20.83 12.36
C ARG A 52 -12.68 -20.41 10.90
N LYS A 53 -13.49 -19.46 10.44
CA LYS A 53 -13.51 -18.95 9.06
C LYS A 53 -13.70 -17.43 9.03
N LEU A 54 -13.44 -16.81 7.89
CA LEU A 54 -13.57 -15.35 7.69
C LEU A 54 -15.00 -14.84 7.99
N ALA A 55 -16.01 -15.63 7.63
CA ALA A 55 -17.41 -15.29 7.90
C ALA A 55 -17.73 -15.17 9.39
N ASP A 56 -17.01 -15.89 10.26
CA ASP A 56 -17.21 -15.79 11.71
C ASP A 56 -16.69 -14.44 12.21
N ILE A 57 -15.58 -13.93 11.66
CA ILE A 57 -15.08 -12.57 11.98
C ILE A 57 -16.08 -11.52 11.51
N ALA A 58 -16.60 -11.66 10.29
CA ALA A 58 -17.57 -10.74 9.71
C ALA A 58 -18.85 -10.62 10.55
N ALA A 59 -19.28 -11.72 11.17
CA ALA A 59 -20.49 -11.80 11.99
C ALA A 59 -20.27 -11.56 13.49
N LEU A 60 -19.02 -11.45 13.94
CA LEU A 60 -18.70 -11.34 15.36
C LEU A 60 -19.21 -10.01 15.93
N ASP A 61 -19.95 -10.06 17.04
CA ASP A 61 -20.38 -8.84 17.71
C ASP A 61 -19.19 -8.10 18.32
N GLU A 62 -19.10 -6.79 18.05
CA GLU A 62 -17.96 -5.98 18.49
C GLU A 62 -17.94 -5.81 20.02
N THR A 63 -19.11 -5.72 20.65
CA THR A 63 -19.21 -5.56 22.10
C THR A 63 -18.80 -6.85 22.80
N GLU A 64 -19.29 -8.00 22.32
CA GLU A 64 -18.86 -9.32 22.79
C GLU A 64 -17.35 -9.50 22.61
N PHE A 65 -16.81 -9.20 21.42
CA PHE A 65 -15.38 -9.27 21.14
C PHE A 65 -14.55 -8.43 22.12
N ARG A 66 -14.91 -7.16 22.32
CA ARG A 66 -14.19 -6.25 23.22
C ARG A 66 -14.28 -6.68 24.69
N SER A 67 -15.39 -7.31 25.09
CA SER A 67 -15.60 -7.76 26.46
C SER A 67 -14.95 -9.10 26.80
N ASP A 68 -14.48 -9.87 25.81
CA ASP A 68 -13.86 -11.17 26.06
C ASP A 68 -12.57 -11.02 26.89
N PRO A 69 -12.43 -11.73 28.03
CA PRO A 69 -11.26 -11.61 28.90
C PRO A 69 -9.92 -11.88 28.19
N ARG A 70 -9.93 -12.71 27.13
CA ARG A 70 -8.72 -13.02 26.36
C ARG A 70 -8.33 -11.87 25.43
N VAL A 71 -9.32 -11.11 24.92
CA VAL A 71 -9.09 -9.88 24.16
C VAL A 71 -8.61 -8.77 25.09
N ALA A 72 -9.25 -8.60 26.26
CA ALA A 72 -8.82 -7.63 27.26
C ALA A 72 -7.40 -7.93 27.80
N ALA A 73 -7.01 -9.20 27.86
CA ALA A 73 -5.66 -9.63 28.23
C ALA A 73 -4.67 -9.62 27.06
N TYR A 74 -5.12 -9.36 25.83
CA TYR A 74 -4.23 -9.31 24.67
C TYR A 74 -3.28 -8.12 24.81
N PRO A 75 -1.97 -8.31 24.60
CA PRO A 75 -1.04 -7.22 24.85
C PRO A 75 -1.24 -6.05 23.89
N ASP A 76 -0.76 -4.87 24.28
CA ASP A 76 -0.75 -3.62 23.50
C ASP A 76 -2.09 -3.03 23.06
N GLY A 77 -3.22 -3.73 23.24
CA GLY A 77 -4.56 -3.25 22.89
C GLY A 77 -4.81 -3.12 21.37
N SER A 78 -3.80 -3.32 20.52
CA SER A 78 -3.88 -3.02 19.09
C SER A 78 -4.89 -3.88 18.34
N ILE A 79 -5.28 -5.04 18.88
CA ILE A 79 -6.33 -5.85 18.28
C ILE A 79 -7.70 -5.18 18.41
N VAL A 80 -7.97 -4.53 19.54
CA VAL A 80 -9.23 -3.86 19.81
C VAL A 80 -9.40 -2.68 18.85
N ASP A 81 -8.34 -1.89 18.66
CA ASP A 81 -8.35 -0.74 17.75
C ASP A 81 -8.43 -1.17 16.28
N ALA A 82 -7.77 -2.27 15.92
CA ALA A 82 -7.78 -2.80 14.55
C ALA A 82 -9.06 -3.58 14.20
N PHE A 83 -9.85 -4.01 15.19
CA PHE A 83 -10.98 -4.91 14.97
C PHE A 83 -12.03 -4.38 14.00
N PRO A 84 -12.48 -3.10 14.06
CA PRO A 84 -13.44 -2.59 13.09
C PRO A 84 -12.96 -2.69 11.64
N LEU A 85 -11.67 -2.40 11.40
CA LEU A 85 -11.07 -2.53 10.06
C LEU A 85 -11.01 -3.99 9.62
N ILE A 86 -10.55 -4.88 10.50
CA ILE A 86 -10.50 -6.34 10.24
C ILE A 86 -11.89 -6.86 9.88
N GLN A 87 -12.91 -6.46 10.65
CA GLN A 87 -14.29 -6.87 10.45
C GLN A 87 -14.85 -6.33 9.12
N GLY A 88 -14.58 -5.08 8.77
CA GLY A 88 -14.99 -4.48 7.49
C GLY A 88 -14.43 -5.23 6.28
N TYR A 89 -13.13 -5.57 6.29
CA TYR A 89 -12.55 -6.40 5.22
C TYR A 89 -13.12 -7.83 5.23
N ALA A 90 -13.37 -8.41 6.41
CA ALA A 90 -13.98 -9.73 6.51
C ALA A 90 -15.38 -9.76 5.87
N LYS A 91 -16.19 -8.71 6.11
CA LYS A 91 -17.50 -8.53 5.48
C LYS A 91 -17.37 -8.40 3.96
N ALA A 92 -16.53 -7.48 3.47
CA ALA A 92 -16.34 -7.27 2.03
C ALA A 92 -15.91 -8.57 1.31
N ILE A 93 -14.92 -9.29 1.86
CA ILE A 93 -14.43 -10.55 1.29
C ILE A 93 -15.50 -11.65 1.33
N THR A 94 -16.28 -11.74 2.42
CA THR A 94 -17.33 -12.76 2.56
C THR A 94 -18.49 -12.49 1.61
N GLU A 95 -18.86 -11.22 1.41
CA GLU A 95 -19.91 -10.81 0.48
C GLU A 95 -19.42 -10.72 -0.98
N ASN A 96 -18.12 -10.84 -1.21
CA ASN A 96 -17.46 -10.74 -2.51
C ASN A 96 -17.85 -9.48 -3.29
N ARG A 97 -17.96 -8.34 -2.58
CA ARG A 97 -18.26 -7.02 -3.14
C ARG A 97 -17.54 -5.94 -2.34
N ALA A 98 -17.33 -4.77 -2.97
CA ALA A 98 -16.91 -3.60 -2.23
C ALA A 98 -18.02 -3.16 -1.26
N LEU A 99 -17.62 -2.74 -0.07
CA LEU A 99 -18.49 -2.06 0.88
C LEU A 99 -18.05 -0.62 0.96
N VAL A 100 -18.94 0.31 0.66
CA VAL A 100 -18.69 1.75 0.67
C VAL A 100 -19.57 2.36 1.75
N TYR A 101 -18.98 3.22 2.58
CA TYR A 101 -19.60 3.82 3.75
C TYR A 101 -19.44 5.33 3.64
N GLY A 102 -20.32 5.97 2.86
CA GLY A 102 -20.33 7.41 2.62
C GLY A 102 -19.39 7.87 1.51
N ALA A 103 -19.42 9.18 1.24
CA ALA A 103 -18.61 9.83 0.21
C ALA A 103 -17.18 10.16 0.72
N ASP A 104 -16.24 10.32 -0.20
CA ASP A 104 -14.94 10.94 0.07
C ASP A 104 -14.72 12.13 -0.85
N PRO A 105 -14.85 13.38 -0.33
CA PRO A 105 -14.73 14.58 -1.13
C PRO A 105 -13.39 14.70 -1.87
N ALA A 106 -12.34 14.00 -1.41
CA ALA A 106 -11.02 14.07 -2.05
C ALA A 106 -10.98 13.42 -3.45
N LEU A 107 -11.93 12.53 -3.78
CA LEU A 107 -12.05 11.98 -5.15
C LEU A 107 -12.92 12.84 -6.06
N GLU A 108 -13.90 13.53 -5.49
CA GLU A 108 -14.84 14.41 -6.21
C GLU A 108 -14.21 15.77 -6.53
N SER A 109 -13.34 16.27 -5.66
CA SER A 109 -12.71 17.60 -5.75
C SER A 109 -11.32 17.59 -6.41
N VAL A 110 -10.96 16.52 -7.13
CA VAL A 110 -9.68 16.47 -7.85
C VAL A 110 -9.73 17.45 -9.02
N GLU A 111 -9.17 18.63 -8.80
CA GLU A 111 -9.00 19.69 -9.79
C GLU A 111 -7.51 19.86 -10.17
N GLY A 112 -7.26 20.28 -11.42
CA GLY A 112 -5.92 20.58 -11.91
C GLY A 112 -5.22 19.43 -12.65
N PRO A 113 -3.92 19.59 -12.96
CA PRO A 113 -3.17 18.60 -13.70
C PRO A 113 -2.90 17.36 -12.83
N LEU A 114 -3.46 16.23 -13.26
CA LEU A 114 -3.30 14.93 -12.60
C LEU A 114 -2.18 14.13 -13.27
N VAL A 115 -1.24 13.66 -12.47
CA VAL A 115 -0.13 12.81 -12.92
C VAL A 115 -0.11 11.52 -12.10
N TYR A 116 -0.39 10.38 -12.72
CA TYR A 116 -0.09 9.08 -12.12
C TYR A 116 1.42 8.91 -12.05
N PHE A 117 1.91 8.45 -10.91
CA PHE A 117 3.33 8.51 -10.58
C PHE A 117 3.82 7.24 -9.90
N ASP A 118 4.99 6.79 -10.30
CA ASP A 118 5.68 5.63 -9.72
C ASP A 118 7.20 5.74 -9.94
N LEU A 119 8.00 5.30 -8.96
CA LEU A 119 9.45 5.32 -9.04
C LEU A 119 10.09 3.95 -8.87
N GLU A 120 11.20 3.75 -9.57
CA GLU A 120 12.16 2.71 -9.23
C GLU A 120 13.46 3.31 -8.71
N PHE A 121 13.90 2.83 -7.55
CA PHE A 121 15.05 3.39 -6.86
C PHE A 121 15.85 2.36 -6.07
N ASN A 122 17.09 2.74 -5.76
CA ASN A 122 17.97 2.05 -4.84
C ASN A 122 18.14 2.90 -3.57
N ALA A 123 17.32 2.61 -2.57
CA ALA A 123 17.30 3.34 -1.30
C ALA A 123 18.65 3.38 -0.59
N GLY A 124 19.45 2.30 -0.71
CA GLY A 124 20.74 2.20 -0.01
C GLY A 124 21.81 3.17 -0.50
N VAL A 125 21.62 3.79 -1.68
CA VAL A 125 22.52 4.81 -2.23
C VAL A 125 21.74 6.02 -2.76
N HIS A 126 20.49 6.19 -2.34
CA HIS A 126 19.61 7.31 -2.67
C HIS A 126 19.47 7.59 -4.18
N GLU A 127 19.49 6.53 -4.98
CA GLU A 127 19.54 6.60 -6.44
C GLU A 127 18.18 6.25 -7.05
N ILE A 128 17.49 7.25 -7.62
CA ILE A 128 16.29 7.03 -8.43
C ILE A 128 16.76 6.78 -9.87
N PHE A 129 16.38 5.63 -10.43
CA PHE A 129 16.85 5.21 -11.76
C PHE A 129 15.75 5.12 -12.81
N LEU A 130 14.48 5.18 -12.40
CA LEU A 130 13.35 5.29 -13.30
C LEU A 130 12.28 6.17 -12.67
N TRP A 131 11.91 7.24 -13.38
CA TRP A 131 10.74 8.05 -13.10
C TRP A 131 9.63 7.64 -14.06
N GLY A 132 8.49 7.21 -13.53
CA GLY A 132 7.28 6.93 -14.29
C GLY A 132 6.25 8.02 -14.09
N LEU A 133 5.78 8.63 -15.18
CA LEU A 133 4.75 9.65 -15.16
C LEU A 133 3.70 9.34 -16.23
N LYS A 134 2.42 9.39 -15.87
CA LYS A 134 1.32 9.32 -16.83
C LYS A 134 0.32 10.43 -16.53
N ARG A 135 0.20 11.41 -17.44
CA ARG A 135 -0.85 12.43 -17.34
C ARG A 135 -2.22 11.79 -17.56
N SER A 136 -3.26 12.35 -16.94
CA SER A 136 -4.63 11.86 -17.13
C SER A 136 -5.07 11.94 -18.59
N GLY A 137 -5.99 11.04 -18.97
CA GLY A 137 -6.48 10.91 -20.34
C GLY A 137 -5.62 9.96 -21.20
N ASP A 138 -5.79 10.06 -22.52
CA ASP A 138 -5.11 9.22 -23.51
C ASP A 138 -3.71 9.74 -23.85
N VAL A 139 -2.92 10.03 -22.81
CA VAL A 139 -1.54 10.50 -22.93
C VAL A 139 -0.59 9.31 -22.71
N PRO A 140 0.41 9.10 -23.59
CA PRO A 140 1.41 8.06 -23.39
C PRO A 140 2.16 8.22 -22.07
N VAL A 141 2.57 7.08 -21.50
CA VAL A 141 3.46 7.03 -20.35
C VAL A 141 4.80 7.71 -20.70
N GLU A 142 5.22 8.64 -19.87
CA GLU A 142 6.50 9.32 -19.91
C GLU A 142 7.45 8.68 -18.90
N GLN A 143 8.64 8.27 -19.36
CA GLN A 143 9.60 7.54 -18.53
C GLN A 143 11.02 8.10 -18.67
N TRP A 144 11.63 8.43 -17.54
CA TRP A 144 13.02 8.91 -17.47
C TRP A 144 13.88 7.85 -16.81
N PHE A 145 14.58 7.06 -17.64
CA PHE A 145 15.48 6.01 -17.19
C PHE A 145 16.92 6.49 -17.20
N SER A 146 17.57 6.51 -16.04
CA SER A 146 18.91 7.06 -15.88
C SER A 146 19.79 6.18 -15.00
N HIS A 147 20.97 5.84 -15.50
CA HIS A 147 21.95 5.00 -14.81
C HIS A 147 23.29 5.69 -14.53
N ARG A 148 23.46 6.91 -15.05
CA ARG A 148 24.60 7.78 -14.81
C ARG A 148 24.18 8.89 -13.88
N ARG A 149 25.14 9.40 -13.11
CA ARG A 149 24.89 10.43 -12.10
C ARG A 149 24.43 11.74 -12.74
N GLU A 150 24.97 12.07 -13.91
CA GLU A 150 24.64 13.27 -14.68
C GLU A 150 23.20 13.21 -15.19
N ASP A 151 22.79 12.08 -15.77
CA ASP A 151 21.43 11.87 -16.27
C ASP A 151 20.41 11.92 -15.12
N GLN A 152 20.72 11.29 -13.98
CA GLN A 152 19.88 11.34 -12.78
C GLN A 152 19.74 12.75 -12.21
N ARG A 153 20.77 13.59 -12.36
CA ARG A 153 20.69 15.00 -11.99
C ARG A 153 19.72 15.75 -12.92
N ALA A 154 19.82 15.53 -14.23
CA ALA A 154 18.92 16.14 -15.19
C ALA A 154 17.46 15.72 -14.95
N ASP A 155 17.20 14.44 -14.63
CA ASP A 155 15.86 13.95 -14.30
C ASP A 155 15.28 14.63 -13.05
N ARG A 156 16.11 14.85 -12.03
CA ARG A 156 15.69 15.59 -10.82
C ARG A 156 15.38 17.04 -11.13
N GLU A 157 16.23 17.72 -11.90
CA GLU A 157 15.99 19.11 -12.32
C GLU A 157 14.68 19.20 -13.11
N ARG A 158 14.42 18.24 -14.01
CA ARG A 158 13.15 18.12 -14.74
C ARG A 158 11.96 17.89 -13.81
N PHE A 159 12.10 17.04 -12.79
CA PHE A 159 11.05 16.81 -11.80
C PHE A 159 10.76 18.06 -10.96
N ILE A 160 11.79 18.80 -10.55
CA ILE A 160 11.64 20.07 -9.82
C ILE A 160 10.86 21.06 -10.69
N THR A 161 11.26 21.26 -11.94
CA THR A 161 10.54 22.12 -12.89
C THR A 161 9.07 21.71 -13.00
N LEU A 162 8.78 20.40 -13.16
CA LEU A 162 7.42 19.89 -13.18
C LEU A 162 6.63 20.27 -11.92
N VAL A 163 7.20 20.07 -10.73
CA VAL A 163 6.56 20.42 -9.45
C VAL A 163 6.30 21.92 -9.34
N GLU A 164 7.26 22.74 -9.76
CA GLU A 164 7.21 24.19 -9.55
C GLU A 164 6.37 24.94 -10.57
N GLU A 165 6.35 24.48 -11.82
CA GLU A 165 5.67 25.17 -12.93
C GLU A 165 4.27 24.62 -13.21
N GLU A 166 4.07 23.29 -13.09
CA GLU A 166 2.77 22.67 -13.38
C GLU A 166 1.89 22.49 -12.13
N ASP A 167 2.48 22.50 -10.92
CA ASP A 167 1.80 22.19 -9.64
C ASP A 167 0.86 20.97 -9.75
N PRO A 168 1.35 19.79 -10.18
CA PRO A 168 0.48 18.63 -10.39
C PRO A 168 0.07 17.97 -9.06
N LEU A 169 -1.10 17.33 -9.10
CA LEU A 169 -1.46 16.32 -8.10
C LEU A 169 -0.92 14.96 -8.56
N PHE A 170 0.05 14.42 -7.82
CA PHE A 170 0.61 13.11 -8.09
C PHE A 170 -0.27 12.02 -7.46
N VAL A 171 -0.89 11.19 -8.29
CA VAL A 171 -1.67 10.03 -7.84
C VAL A 171 -0.76 8.81 -7.85
N ALA A 172 -0.59 8.17 -6.70
CA ALA A 172 0.34 7.06 -6.55
C ALA A 172 -0.17 6.03 -5.54
N TYR A 173 0.43 4.83 -5.53
CA TYR A 173 0.03 3.74 -4.64
C TYR A 173 1.10 3.48 -3.57
N GLY A 174 0.87 3.92 -2.34
CA GLY A 174 1.81 3.73 -1.22
C GLY A 174 3.00 4.70 -1.21
N SER A 175 2.95 5.77 -2.01
CA SER A 175 4.07 6.69 -2.22
C SER A 175 4.54 7.43 -0.97
N LEU A 176 3.67 7.68 0.02
CA LEU A 176 4.07 8.37 1.26
C LEU A 176 5.08 7.55 2.06
N ALA A 177 5.08 6.23 1.88
CA ALA A 177 6.01 5.31 2.53
C ALA A 177 7.19 4.89 1.65
N SER A 178 7.18 5.22 0.35
CA SER A 178 8.21 4.84 -0.62
C SER A 178 8.73 6.04 -1.41
N ASP A 179 8.00 6.48 -2.44
CA ASP A 179 8.49 7.38 -3.48
C ASP A 179 8.81 8.76 -2.92
N GLU A 180 7.93 9.30 -2.07
CA GLU A 180 8.17 10.60 -1.44
C GLU A 180 9.42 10.54 -0.54
N VAL A 181 9.58 9.45 0.21
CA VAL A 181 10.77 9.24 1.04
C VAL A 181 12.02 9.16 0.16
N ALA A 182 11.98 8.40 -0.94
CA ALA A 182 13.09 8.28 -1.87
C ALA A 182 13.47 9.63 -2.50
N ILE A 183 12.49 10.43 -2.91
CA ILE A 183 12.71 11.78 -3.46
C ILE A 183 13.34 12.69 -2.39
N ARG A 184 12.81 12.71 -1.17
CA ARG A 184 13.33 13.53 -0.07
C ARG A 184 14.77 13.14 0.29
N GLU A 185 15.07 11.85 0.36
CA GLU A 185 16.42 11.36 0.65
C GLU A 185 17.39 11.66 -0.49
N ALA A 186 16.97 11.46 -1.75
CA ALA A 186 17.77 11.84 -2.92
C ALA A 186 18.07 13.34 -2.93
N ALA A 187 17.08 14.19 -2.63
CA ALA A 187 17.26 15.64 -2.53
C ALA A 187 18.26 16.04 -1.44
N ARG A 188 18.15 15.45 -0.24
CA ARG A 188 19.08 15.68 0.88
C ARG A 188 20.50 15.25 0.53
N SER A 189 20.67 14.08 -0.07
CA SER A 189 21.99 13.53 -0.42
C SER A 189 22.74 14.34 -1.52
N HIS A 190 22.03 15.26 -2.18
CA HIS A 190 22.52 16.08 -3.28
C HIS A 190 22.49 17.58 -2.99
N ASP A 191 22.30 17.98 -1.73
CA ASP A 191 22.28 19.38 -1.28
C ASP A 191 21.31 20.28 -2.08
N LEU A 192 20.16 19.72 -2.50
CA LEU A 192 19.13 20.47 -3.20
C LEU A 192 18.30 21.30 -2.22
N GLU A 193 17.93 22.53 -2.61
CA GLU A 193 17.03 23.36 -1.81
C GLU A 193 15.68 22.66 -1.63
N GLY A 194 15.19 22.54 -0.40
CA GLY A 194 13.99 21.76 -0.09
C GLY A 194 12.66 22.51 -0.22
N SER A 195 12.63 23.72 -0.79
CA SER A 195 11.41 24.54 -0.86
C SER A 195 10.34 23.92 -1.77
N TRP A 196 10.73 23.38 -2.93
CA TRP A 196 9.84 22.67 -3.86
C TRP A 196 9.23 21.38 -3.26
N LEU A 197 9.91 20.72 -2.31
CA LEU A 197 9.39 19.52 -1.63
C LEU A 197 8.10 19.79 -0.84
N ARG A 198 7.80 21.06 -0.53
CA ARG A 198 6.54 21.47 0.12
C ARG A 198 5.40 21.66 -0.89
N LYS A 199 5.72 21.83 -2.17
CA LYS A 199 4.76 21.95 -3.28
C LYS A 199 4.36 20.59 -3.83
N MET A 200 5.12 19.53 -3.56
CA MET A 200 4.74 18.17 -3.96
C MET A 200 3.45 17.74 -3.24
N ARG A 201 2.42 17.46 -4.03
CA ARG A 201 1.12 16.98 -3.54
C ARG A 201 0.92 15.54 -4.00
N PHE A 202 0.93 14.61 -3.07
CA PHE A 202 0.60 13.21 -3.33
C PHE A 202 -0.82 12.88 -2.87
N LEU A 203 -1.59 12.25 -3.75
CA LEU A 203 -2.77 11.48 -3.42
C LEU A 203 -2.38 10.00 -3.38
N ASP A 204 -2.01 9.51 -2.20
CA ASP A 204 -1.65 8.11 -1.98
C ASP A 204 -2.91 7.25 -1.82
N LEU A 205 -3.23 6.47 -2.85
CA LEU A 205 -4.45 5.67 -2.91
C LEU A 205 -4.53 4.63 -1.79
N LEU A 206 -3.39 4.07 -1.38
CA LEU A 206 -3.34 3.07 -0.33
C LEU A 206 -3.69 3.71 1.01
N LYS A 207 -2.95 4.75 1.40
CA LYS A 207 -3.10 5.41 2.70
C LYS A 207 -4.37 6.25 2.82
N ARG A 208 -4.89 6.77 1.70
CA ARG A 208 -6.05 7.67 1.71
C ARG A 208 -7.39 6.95 1.65
N PHE A 209 -7.50 5.87 0.87
CA PHE A 209 -8.79 5.24 0.61
C PHE A 209 -8.81 3.75 0.95
N ILE A 210 -7.79 3.01 0.49
CA ILE A 210 -7.83 1.54 0.57
C ILE A 210 -7.59 1.06 1.99
N PHE A 211 -6.65 1.68 2.70
CA PHE A 211 -6.22 1.31 4.05
C PHE A 211 -5.75 2.55 4.82
N THR A 212 -6.69 3.19 5.51
CA THR A 212 -6.45 4.47 6.19
C THR A 212 -5.81 4.34 7.57
N GLU A 213 -5.59 3.10 8.04
CA GLU A 213 -5.12 2.77 9.38
C GLU A 213 -6.07 3.23 10.52
N SER A 214 -7.24 3.82 10.20
CA SER A 214 -8.20 4.35 11.17
C SER A 214 -9.64 3.99 10.78
N PRO A 215 -10.42 3.31 11.65
CA PRO A 215 -11.84 3.04 11.42
C PRO A 215 -12.66 4.30 11.10
N GLU A 216 -12.35 5.42 11.74
CA GLU A 216 -13.07 6.69 11.63
C GLU A 216 -12.96 7.30 10.23
N THR A 217 -11.85 7.02 9.53
CA THR A 217 -11.55 7.54 8.20
C THR A 217 -11.72 6.51 7.10
N GLN A 218 -11.81 5.22 7.42
CA GLN A 218 -12.04 4.17 6.44
C GLN A 218 -13.45 4.29 5.86
N ARG A 219 -13.54 4.44 4.52
CA ARG A 219 -14.80 4.60 3.80
C ARG A 219 -15.09 3.47 2.82
N VAL A 220 -14.07 2.75 2.36
CA VAL A 220 -14.24 1.64 1.42
C VAL A 220 -13.54 0.38 1.93
N TYR A 221 -14.19 -0.77 1.83
CA TYR A 221 -13.58 -2.08 2.06
C TYR A 221 -13.67 -2.88 0.77
N LEU A 222 -12.53 -3.15 0.16
CA LEU A 222 -12.45 -3.95 -1.05
C LEU A 222 -12.41 -5.44 -0.70
N PRO A 223 -13.01 -6.33 -1.51
CA PRO A 223 -13.02 -7.77 -1.28
C PRO A 223 -11.68 -8.42 -1.67
N VAL A 224 -10.57 -7.87 -1.20
CA VAL A 224 -9.20 -8.29 -1.51
C VAL A 224 -8.49 -8.82 -0.27
N ARG A 225 -7.80 -9.95 -0.42
CA ARG A 225 -7.05 -10.61 0.66
C ARG A 225 -5.67 -9.98 0.91
N LYS A 226 -5.18 -9.18 -0.04
CA LYS A 226 -3.86 -8.57 0.00
C LYS A 226 -3.95 -7.16 -0.56
N LEU A 227 -3.40 -6.19 0.17
CA LEU A 227 -3.45 -4.77 -0.19
C LEU A 227 -2.25 -4.34 -1.05
N LYS A 228 -1.70 -5.25 -1.87
CA LYS A 228 -0.69 -4.89 -2.87
C LYS A 228 -1.38 -4.28 -4.08
N CYS A 229 -0.75 -3.29 -4.74
CA CYS A 229 -1.28 -2.61 -5.91
C CYS A 229 -1.90 -3.59 -6.93
N GLU A 230 -1.15 -4.59 -7.36
CA GLU A 230 -1.60 -5.64 -8.29
C GLU A 230 -2.93 -6.32 -7.88
N HIS A 231 -3.09 -6.70 -6.62
CA HIS A 231 -4.31 -7.39 -6.17
C HIS A 231 -5.51 -6.45 -6.13
N VAL A 232 -5.29 -5.18 -5.78
CA VAL A 232 -6.35 -4.17 -5.78
C VAL A 232 -6.73 -3.81 -7.21
N ALA A 233 -5.76 -3.66 -8.11
CA ALA A 233 -6.02 -3.45 -9.54
C ALA A 233 -6.79 -4.62 -10.15
N VAL A 234 -6.48 -5.88 -9.79
CA VAL A 234 -7.23 -7.07 -10.25
C VAL A 234 -8.70 -6.99 -9.88
N PHE A 235 -9.03 -6.48 -8.68
CA PHE A 235 -10.42 -6.25 -8.29
C PHE A 235 -11.11 -5.25 -9.24
N PHE A 236 -10.41 -4.20 -9.67
CA PHE A 236 -10.90 -3.24 -10.67
C PHE A 236 -10.76 -3.71 -12.13
N GLY A 237 -10.54 -5.01 -12.36
CA GLY A 237 -10.56 -5.62 -13.70
C GLY A 237 -9.20 -5.70 -14.40
N TYR A 238 -8.10 -5.40 -13.70
CA TYR A 238 -6.75 -5.58 -14.25
C TYR A 238 -6.47 -7.03 -14.62
N LYS A 239 -5.81 -7.22 -15.77
CA LYS A 239 -5.33 -8.52 -16.25
C LYS A 239 -3.84 -8.40 -16.56
N LYS A 240 -3.01 -9.03 -15.74
CA LYS A 240 -1.55 -8.99 -15.90
C LYS A 240 -1.12 -9.46 -17.29
N PRO A 241 -0.40 -8.62 -18.06
CA PRO A 241 0.15 -9.06 -19.34
C PRO A 241 1.22 -10.13 -19.15
N ARG A 242 1.23 -11.14 -20.03
CA ARG A 242 2.24 -12.21 -20.02
C ARG A 242 3.67 -11.69 -20.29
N SER A 243 3.78 -10.49 -20.84
CA SER A 243 5.05 -9.82 -21.17
C SER A 243 5.77 -9.22 -19.97
N ILE A 244 5.11 -9.13 -18.80
CA ILE A 244 5.72 -8.59 -17.57
C ILE A 244 6.38 -9.73 -16.80
N ASP A 245 7.71 -9.73 -16.76
CA ASP A 245 8.53 -10.76 -16.12
C ASP A 245 9.28 -10.27 -14.86
N VAL A 246 9.20 -8.96 -14.57
CA VAL A 246 9.63 -8.37 -13.30
C VAL A 246 8.59 -8.72 -12.24
N ARG A 247 9.04 -9.16 -11.06
CA ARG A 247 8.18 -9.79 -10.04
C ARG A 247 7.78 -8.83 -8.92
N ASP A 248 8.70 -7.94 -8.58
CA ASP A 248 8.62 -6.99 -7.49
C ASP A 248 9.79 -5.99 -7.61
N GLY A 249 9.76 -4.93 -6.80
CA GLY A 249 10.82 -3.91 -6.77
C GLY A 249 12.22 -4.45 -6.41
N TYR A 250 12.31 -5.57 -5.67
CA TYR A 250 13.62 -6.19 -5.40
C TYR A 250 14.21 -6.86 -6.65
N HIS A 251 13.37 -7.51 -7.46
CA HIS A 251 13.76 -8.02 -8.77
C HIS A 251 14.12 -6.86 -9.71
N ALA A 252 13.35 -5.77 -9.72
CA ALA A 252 13.66 -4.57 -10.49
C ALA A 252 15.05 -4.00 -10.12
N LEU A 253 15.34 -3.87 -8.82
CA LEU A 253 16.65 -3.43 -8.33
C LEU A 253 17.79 -4.36 -8.79
N LYS A 254 17.61 -5.68 -8.74
CA LYS A 254 18.62 -6.64 -9.23
C LYS A 254 18.89 -6.48 -10.73
N LEU A 255 17.83 -6.28 -11.52
CA LEU A 255 17.94 -6.05 -12.95
C LEU A 255 18.68 -4.73 -13.21
N TYR A 256 18.33 -3.67 -12.49
CA TYR A 256 19.03 -2.39 -12.58
C TYR A 256 20.52 -2.50 -12.25
N GLN A 257 20.88 -3.19 -11.15
CA GLN A 257 22.28 -3.44 -10.80
C GLN A 257 23.04 -4.22 -11.88
N ARG A 258 22.38 -5.19 -12.53
CA ARG A 258 22.94 -5.87 -13.70
C ARG A 258 23.14 -4.90 -14.87
N TYR A 259 22.16 -4.05 -15.15
CA TYR A 259 22.24 -3.03 -16.21
C TYR A 259 23.43 -2.07 -15.97
N LYS A 260 23.66 -1.61 -14.74
CA LYS A 260 24.82 -0.75 -14.42
C LYS A 260 26.16 -1.40 -14.76
N ARG A 261 26.30 -2.71 -14.55
CA ARG A 261 27.53 -3.47 -14.86
C ARG A 261 27.69 -3.72 -16.36
N ARG A 262 26.57 -4.00 -17.03
CA ARG A 262 26.51 -4.28 -18.47
C ARG A 262 25.21 -3.70 -19.03
N PRO A 263 25.26 -2.50 -19.63
CA PRO A 263 24.09 -1.88 -20.22
C PRO A 263 23.53 -2.76 -21.34
N GLU A 264 22.36 -3.33 -21.09
CA GLU A 264 21.62 -4.18 -22.03
C GLU A 264 20.26 -3.53 -22.26
N PRO A 265 19.94 -3.04 -23.48
CA PRO A 265 18.67 -2.37 -23.78
C PRO A 265 17.44 -3.17 -23.34
N SER A 266 17.50 -4.50 -23.50
CA SER A 266 16.44 -5.40 -23.08
C SER A 266 16.13 -5.37 -21.58
N ILE A 267 17.10 -5.07 -20.72
CA ILE A 267 16.86 -4.89 -19.28
C ILE A 267 16.16 -3.57 -19.02
N ARG A 268 16.59 -2.49 -19.67
CA ARG A 268 15.90 -1.19 -19.60
C ARG A 268 14.45 -1.34 -20.03
N ASP A 269 14.19 -1.97 -21.17
CA ASP A 269 12.84 -2.17 -21.70
C ASP A 269 11.95 -2.96 -20.73
N ARG A 270 12.52 -3.96 -20.02
CA ARG A 270 11.79 -4.72 -19.00
C ARG A 270 11.44 -3.86 -17.79
N LEU A 271 12.36 -3.03 -17.31
CA LEU A 271 12.12 -2.11 -16.19
C LEU A 271 11.07 -1.05 -16.56
N CYS A 272 11.20 -0.45 -17.76
CA CYS A 272 10.21 0.51 -18.27
C CYS A 272 8.83 -0.14 -18.41
N ARG A 273 8.72 -1.37 -18.95
CA ARG A 273 7.42 -2.06 -19.01
C ARG A 273 6.82 -2.35 -17.63
N TYR A 274 7.65 -2.72 -16.65
CA TYR A 274 7.20 -2.97 -15.28
C TYR A 274 6.63 -1.69 -14.64
N ASN A 275 7.38 -0.59 -14.66
CA ASN A 275 6.93 0.70 -14.12
C ASN A 275 5.70 1.26 -14.87
N ALA A 276 5.64 1.11 -16.21
CA ALA A 276 4.45 1.50 -16.97
C ALA A 276 3.19 0.72 -16.55
N GLU A 277 3.37 -0.54 -16.16
CA GLU A 277 2.30 -1.38 -15.65
C GLU A 277 1.85 -0.95 -14.24
N ASP A 278 2.77 -0.52 -13.38
CA ASP A 278 2.42 0.00 -12.04
C ASP A 278 1.68 1.35 -12.14
N LEU A 279 2.01 2.20 -13.14
CA LEU A 279 1.23 3.40 -13.48
C LEU A 279 -0.18 3.06 -13.96
N TYR A 280 -0.33 2.07 -14.85
CA TYR A 280 -1.64 1.62 -15.34
C TYR A 280 -2.50 1.06 -14.21
N GLN A 281 -1.92 0.25 -13.33
CA GLN A 281 -2.61 -0.25 -12.14
C GLN A 281 -3.08 0.91 -11.24
N THR A 282 -2.22 1.89 -10.99
CA THR A 282 -2.55 3.07 -10.17
C THR A 282 -3.72 3.86 -10.77
N GLU A 283 -3.69 4.13 -12.08
CA GLU A 283 -4.80 4.78 -12.80
C GLU A 283 -6.10 3.98 -12.69
N LEU A 284 -6.04 2.68 -12.95
CA LEU A 284 -7.23 1.82 -12.88
C LEU A 284 -7.84 1.80 -11.48
N ILE A 285 -7.01 1.77 -10.44
CA ILE A 285 -7.47 1.82 -9.05
C ILE A 285 -8.12 3.17 -8.75
N PHE A 286 -7.50 4.28 -9.17
CA PHE A 286 -8.05 5.61 -8.95
C PHE A 286 -9.42 5.79 -9.61
N GLU A 287 -9.55 5.43 -10.89
CA GLU A 287 -10.83 5.53 -11.61
C GLU A 287 -11.88 4.55 -11.04
N GLY A 288 -11.46 3.35 -10.66
CA GLY A 288 -12.33 2.38 -10.00
C GLY A 288 -12.85 2.85 -8.63
N LEU A 289 -12.01 3.51 -7.83
CA LEU A 289 -12.44 4.14 -6.58
C LEU A 289 -13.43 5.26 -6.85
N LYS A 290 -13.18 6.15 -7.83
CA LYS A 290 -14.13 7.21 -8.21
C LYS A 290 -15.50 6.64 -8.57
N GLU A 291 -15.54 5.56 -9.34
CA GLU A 291 -16.80 4.92 -9.71
C GLU A 291 -17.52 4.32 -8.48
N LEU A 292 -16.81 3.65 -7.58
CA LEU A 292 -17.41 3.09 -6.36
C LEU A 292 -18.06 4.16 -5.49
N PHE A 293 -17.41 5.31 -5.32
CA PHE A 293 -17.94 6.40 -4.49
C PHE A 293 -19.12 7.13 -5.15
N ARG A 294 -19.24 7.10 -6.49
CA ARG A 294 -20.38 7.69 -7.22
C ARG A 294 -21.64 6.84 -7.20
N GLN A 295 -21.54 5.52 -7.03
CA GLN A 295 -22.69 4.61 -7.07
C GLN A 295 -23.53 4.63 -5.78
N GLU A 296 -23.04 5.29 -4.72
CA GLU A 296 -23.67 5.34 -3.39
C GLU A 296 -24.24 6.73 -3.05
N GLU A 297 -24.20 7.68 -3.99
CA GLU A 297 -24.99 8.93 -3.99
C GLU A 297 -26.41 8.68 -4.55
#